data_AF-A0A2I0NR34-F1
#
_entry.id   AF-A0A2I0NR34-F1
#
_cell.length_a   1.000
_cell.length_b   1.000
_cell.length_c   1.000
_cell.angle_alpha   90.00
_cell.angle_beta   90.00
_cell.angle_gamma   90.00
#
_symmetry.space_group_name_H-M   'P 1'
#
loop_
_entity.id
_entity.type
_entity.pdbx_description
1 polymer ?
#
loop_
_entity_poly.entity_id
_entity_poly.type
_entity_poly.pdbx_seq_one_letter_code
_entity_poly.pdbx_strand_id
1 'polypeptide(L)' 'MVKLTDEMKESLTGTKLVYLATSSKKSMPNVIPIGAFKVMDDETLLISDQFFSKT' A
#
# COMPACT_ATOMS: atom_id res chain seq x y z
N MET A 1 -6.40 4.54 -15.98
CA MET A 1 -5.37 4.43 -14.92
C MET A 1 -4.39 3.35 -15.33
N VAL A 2 -3.19 3.31 -14.75
CA VAL A 2 -2.22 2.23 -15.01
C VAL A 2 -2.61 1.03 -14.14
N LYS A 3 -2.62 -0.17 -14.71
CA LYS A 3 -2.95 -1.42 -14.04
C LYS A 3 -1.71 -2.10 -13.47
N LEU A 4 -1.88 -2.89 -12.41
CA LEU A 4 -0.84 -3.77 -11.91
C LEU A 4 -0.49 -4.82 -12.97
N THR A 5 0.81 -5.05 -13.19
CA THR A 5 1.27 -6.20 -13.97
C THR A 5 1.15 -7.48 -13.15
N ASP A 6 1.22 -8.63 -13.82
CA ASP A 6 1.19 -9.91 -13.13
C ASP A 6 2.39 -10.08 -12.18
N GLU A 7 3.58 -9.61 -12.57
CA GLU A 7 4.77 -9.58 -11.71
C GLU A 7 4.55 -8.77 -10.42
N MET A 8 3.89 -7.61 -10.51
CA MET A 8 3.58 -6.78 -9.34
C MET A 8 2.60 -7.48 -8.41
N LYS A 9 1.56 -8.13 -8.95
CA LYS A 9 0.57 -8.89 -8.16
C LYS A 9 1.23 -10.08 -7.46
N GLU A 10 2.13 -10.79 -8.13
CA GLU A 10 2.90 -11.89 -7.54
C GLU A 10 3.81 -11.38 -6.41
N SER A 11 4.53 -10.28 -6.63
CA SER A 11 5.37 -9.66 -5.60
C SER A 11 4.57 -9.22 -4.36
N LEU A 12 3.43 -8.56 -4.58
CA LEU A 12 2.55 -8.08 -3.51
C LEU A 12 1.90 -9.23 -2.72
N THR A 13 1.53 -10.33 -3.38
CA THR A 13 0.93 -11.49 -2.70
C THR A 13 1.96 -12.40 -2.02
N GLY A 14 3.20 -12.40 -2.50
CA GLY A 14 4.30 -13.18 -1.93
C GLY A 14 4.98 -12.54 -0.71
N THR A 15 4.84 -11.22 -0.51
CA THR A 15 5.42 -10.52 0.64
C THR A 15 4.49 -10.47 1.84
N LYS A 16 5.07 -10.47 3.06
CA LYS A 16 4.33 -10.27 4.31
C LYS A 16 4.14 -8.80 4.69
N LEU A 17 5.01 -7.93 4.16
CA LEU A 17 5.05 -6.51 4.51
C LEU A 17 5.23 -5.67 3.24
N VAL A 18 4.48 -4.58 3.17
CA VAL A 18 4.65 -3.49 2.20
C VAL A 18 4.86 -2.18 2.95
N TYR A 19 5.38 -1.17 2.27
CA TYR A 19 5.57 0.16 2.83
C TYR A 19 4.65 1.16 2.15
N LEU A 20 3.82 1.85 2.93
CA LEU A 20 2.94 2.90 2.42
C LEU A 20 3.58 4.26 2.70
N ALA A 21 3.95 4.96 1.63
CA ALA A 21 4.42 6.34 1.68
C ALA A 21 3.25 7.30 1.45
N THR A 22 3.13 8.29 2.33
CA THR A 22 2.13 9.37 2.28
C THR A 22 2.82 10.71 2.51
N SER A 23 2.12 11.80 2.26
CA SER A 23 2.62 13.14 2.54
C SER A 23 1.48 14.02 2.99
N SER A 24 1.74 14.77 4.06
CA SER A 24 0.79 15.74 4.58
C SER A 24 0.52 16.87 3.58
N LYS A 25 -0.52 17.65 3.83
CA LYS A 25 -0.79 18.89 3.07
C LYS A 25 0.36 19.91 3.11
N LYS A 26 1.31 19.77 4.04
CA LYS A 26 2.54 20.60 4.13
C LYS A 26 3.76 19.93 3.48
N SER A 27 3.53 18.88 2.67
CA SER A 27 4.56 18.11 1.99
C SER A 27 5.55 17.38 2.92
N MET A 28 5.19 17.18 4.19
CA MET A 28 5.99 16.37 5.11
C MET A 28 5.71 14.87 4.87
N PRO A 29 6.73 14.08 4.50
CA PRO A 29 6.55 12.66 4.18
C PRO A 29 6.34 11.82 5.45
N ASN A 30 5.61 10.73 5.28
CA ASN A 30 5.46 9.67 6.29
C ASN A 30 5.44 8.31 5.61
N VAL A 31 6.22 7.35 6.11
CA VAL A 31 6.31 5.99 5.58
C VAL A 31 6.12 4.99 6.70
N ILE A 32 5.19 4.05 6.51
CA ILE A 32 4.89 3.03 7.51
C ILE A 32 4.90 1.61 6.91
N PRO A 33 5.29 0.59 7.67
CA PRO A 33 5.12 -0.81 7.28
C PRO A 33 3.66 -1.26 7.47
N ILE A 34 3.14 -2.04 6.53
CA ILE A 34 1.79 -2.60 6.56
C ILE A 34 1.85 -4.09 6.25
N GLY A 35 1.27 -4.90 7.13
CA GLY A 35 1.02 -6.33 6.86
C GLY A 35 -0.44 -6.65 6.55
N ALA A 36 -1.38 -5.79 6.95
CA ALA A 36 -2.82 -5.98 6.74
C ALA A 36 -3.27 -5.29 5.45
N PHE A 37 -2.94 -5.89 4.30
CA PHE A 37 -3.41 -5.44 2.99
C PHE A 37 -3.85 -6.62 2.12
N LYS A 38 -4.59 -6.34 1.05
CA LYS A 38 -5.04 -7.33 0.08
C LYS A 38 -5.13 -6.73 -1.32
N VAL A 39 -4.64 -7.47 -2.31
CA VAL A 39 -4.91 -7.18 -3.72
C VAL A 39 -6.33 -7.62 -4.04
N MET A 40 -7.19 -6.69 -4.47
CA MET A 40 -8.59 -6.96 -4.78
C MET A 40 -8.79 -7.22 -6.28
N ASP A 41 -8.21 -6.37 -7.11
CA ASP A 41 -8.18 -6.48 -8.57
C ASP A 41 -6.96 -5.74 -9.13
N ASP A 42 -6.86 -5.63 -10.46
CA ASP A 42 -5.71 -5.01 -11.15
C ASP A 42 -5.54 -3.52 -10.86
N GLU A 43 -6.53 -2.84 -10.28
CA GLU A 43 -6.52 -1.40 -10.01
C GLU A 43 -6.77 -1.06 -8.52
N THR A 44 -7.07 -2.07 -7.68
CA THR A 44 -7.54 -1.86 -6.31
C THR A 44 -6.75 -2.65 -5.28
N LEU A 45 -6.22 -1.93 -4.27
CA LEU A 45 -5.66 -2.50 -3.04
C LEU A 45 -6.55 -2.13 -1.85
N LEU A 46 -6.88 -3.11 -1.01
CA LEU A 46 -7.49 -2.88 0.28
C LEU A 46 -6.40 -2.83 1.36
N ILE A 47 -6.43 -1.81 2.20
CA ILE A 47 -5.50 -1.64 3.31
C ILE A 47 -6.32 -1.43 4.59
N SER A 48 -6.10 -2.27 5.60
CA SER A 48 -6.74 -2.10 6.91
C SER A 48 -6.01 -1.05 7.72
N ASP A 49 -6.66 0.08 7.99
CA ASP A 49 -6.09 1.14 8.82
C ASP A 49 -6.15 0.74 10.29
N GLN A 50 -4.99 0.39 10.85
CA GLN A 50 -4.84 0.03 12.26
C GLN A 50 -4.12 1.15 13.02
N PHE A 51 -4.72 2.35 13.03
CA PHE A 51 -4.19 3.55 13.72
C PHE A 51 -2.84 4.04 13.16
N PHE A 52 -2.74 4.10 11.84
CA PHE A 52 -1.49 4.43 11.14
C PHE A 52 -0.89 5.82 11.44
N SER A 53 -1.65 6.71 12.10
CA SER A 53 -1.27 8.11 12.31
C SER A 53 -0.74 8.79 11.04
N LYS A 54 -1.24 8.35 9.88
CA LYS A 54 -0.83 8.79 8.55
C LYS A 54 -1.25 10.25 8.32
N THR A 55 -0.41 11.02 7.64
CA THR A 55 -0.60 12.46 7.41
C THR A 55 -0.83 12.79 5.95
#